data_AF-A0A078KUU2-F1
#
_entry.id   AF-A0A078KUU2-F1
#
_cell.length_a   1.000
_cell.length_b   1.000
_cell.length_c   1.000
_cell.angle_alpha   90.00
_cell.angle_beta   90.00
_cell.angle_gamma   90.00
#
_symmetry.space_group_name_H-M   'P 1'
#
loop_
_entity.id
_entity.type
_entity.pdbx_description
1 polymer ?
#
loop_
_entity_poly.entity_id
_entity_poly.type
_entity_poly.pdbx_seq_one_letter_code
_entity_poly.pdbx_strand_id
1 'polypeptide(L)' 'MSFAKLDPKLIGKIDVQINAMIDQGHTNSDILNNLQQFAPVVLSMIERVEPKQLELYNNAYPGFRSYLALVLRKNWN' A
#
# COMPACT_ATOMS: atom_id res chain seq x y z
N MET A 1 9.41 20.26 -6.72
CA MET A 1 9.35 19.03 -5.90
C MET A 1 9.27 17.85 -6.84
N SER A 2 10.17 16.87 -6.71
CA SER A 2 10.08 15.62 -7.48
C SER A 2 9.21 14.65 -6.69
N PHE A 3 8.06 14.28 -7.22
CA PHE A 3 7.21 13.24 -6.62
C PHE A 3 7.85 11.87 -6.83
N ALA A 4 7.70 10.98 -5.85
CA ALA A 4 8.12 9.60 -6.00
C ALA A 4 7.21 8.90 -7.01
N LYS A 5 7.76 8.21 -8.01
CA LYS A 5 6.99 7.34 -8.89
C LYS A 5 6.90 5.95 -8.26
N LEU A 6 5.68 5.45 -8.05
CA LEU A 6 5.45 4.07 -7.66
C LEU A 6 5.71 3.14 -8.86
N ASP A 7 6.50 2.09 -8.66
CA ASP A 7 6.74 1.04 -9.66
C ASP A 7 5.52 0.10 -9.70
N PRO A 8 4.80 -0.01 -10.83
CA PRO A 8 3.64 -0.89 -10.96
C PRO A 8 3.94 -2.36 -10.62
N LYS A 9 5.17 -2.85 -10.87
CA LYS A 9 5.57 -4.22 -10.53
C LYS A 9 5.65 -4.43 -9.03
N LEU A 10 6.15 -3.43 -8.30
CA LEU A 10 6.20 -3.45 -6.84
C LEU A 10 4.79 -3.39 -6.25
N ILE A 11 3.93 -2.53 -6.81
CA ILE A 11 2.52 -2.43 -6.42
C ILE A 11 1.80 -3.76 -6.63
N GLY A 12 2.01 -4.43 -7.77
CA GLY A 12 1.42 -5.74 -8.03
C GLY A 12 1.87 -6.83 -7.04
N LYS A 13 3.15 -6.83 -6.64
CA LYS A 13 3.63 -7.77 -5.60
C LYS A 13 2.98 -7.53 -4.24
N ILE A 14 2.86 -6.26 -3.87
CA ILE A 14 2.21 -5.85 -2.63
C ILE A 14 0.74 -6.23 -2.63
N ASP A 15 0.05 -6.00 -3.76
CA ASP A 15 -1.35 -6.38 -3.93
C ASP A 15 -1.60 -7.87 -3.70
N VAL A 16 -0.81 -8.72 -4.37
CA VAL A 16 -0.89 -10.18 -4.22
C VAL A 16 -0.65 -10.61 -2.77
N GLN A 17 0.36 -10.04 -2.12
CA GLN A 17 0.70 -10.38 -0.75
C GLN A 17 -0.39 -9.95 0.23
N ILE A 18 -0.96 -8.76 0.06
CA ILE A 18 -2.05 -8.28 0.92
C ILE A 18 -3.28 -9.16 0.73
N ASN A 19 -3.66 -9.47 -0.51
CA ASN A 19 -4.81 -10.33 -0.78
C ASN A 19 -4.61 -11.71 -0.13
N ALA A 20 -3.42 -12.31 -0.26
CA ALA A 20 -3.11 -13.59 0.40
C ALA A 20 -3.22 -13.49 1.93
N MET A 21 -2.77 -12.40 2.54
CA MET A 21 -2.87 -12.21 3.99
C MET A 21 -4.33 -12.02 4.45
N ILE A 22 -5.13 -11.29 3.67
CA ILE A 22 -6.56 -11.13 3.93
C ILE A 22 -7.27 -12.49 3.85
N ASP A 23 -6.99 -13.28 2.82
CA ASP A 23 -7.56 -14.62 2.63
C ASP A 23 -7.17 -15.58 3.75
N GLN A 24 -5.97 -15.41 4.31
CA GLN A 24 -5.48 -16.16 5.48
C GLN A 24 -6.05 -15.67 6.82
N GLY A 25 -6.85 -14.60 6.82
CA GLY A 25 -7.47 -14.06 8.03
C GLY A 25 -6.52 -13.24 8.91
N HIS A 26 -5.43 -12.72 8.37
CA HIS A 26 -4.54 -11.82 9.11
C HIS A 26 -5.25 -10.54 9.52
N THR A 27 -4.87 -10.00 10.68
CA THR A 27 -5.41 -8.73 11.14
C THR A 27 -4.81 -7.56 10.36
N ASN A 28 -5.49 -6.42 10.36
CA ASN A 28 -4.96 -5.18 9.78
C ASN A 28 -3.57 -4.79 10.35
N SER A 29 -3.33 -5.10 11.63
CA SER A 29 -2.03 -4.86 12.28
C SER A 29 -0.94 -5.77 11.72
N ASP A 30 -1.25 -7.03 11.48
CA ASP A 30 -0.30 -7.99 10.90
C ASP A 30 0.06 -7.61 9.46
N ILE A 31 -0.93 -7.20 8.66
CA ILE A 31 -0.75 -6.73 7.29
C ILE A 31 0.16 -5.50 7.25
N LEU A 32 -0.09 -4.52 8.13
CA LEU A 32 0.74 -3.32 8.23
C LEU A 32 2.18 -3.63 8.64
N ASN A 33 2.37 -4.49 9.65
CA ASN A 33 3.69 -4.87 10.14
C ASN A 33 4.48 -5.64 9.08
N ASN A 34 3.84 -6.58 8.39
CA ASN A 34 4.48 -7.37 7.34
C ASN A 34 4.93 -6.48 6.17
N LEU A 35 4.11 -5.50 5.78
CA LEU A 35 4.44 -4.55 4.72
C LEU A 35 5.57 -3.60 5.10
N GLN A 36 5.64 -3.15 6.35
CA GLN A 36 6.78 -2.35 6.82
C GLN A 36 8.10 -3.11 6.68
N GLN A 37 8.08 -4.44 6.84
CA GLN A 37 9.26 -5.29 6.64
C GLN A 37 9.52 -5.58 5.15
N PHE A 38 8.48 -5.86 4.38
CA PHE A 38 8.59 -6.27 2.98
C PHE A 38 8.91 -5.10 2.03
N ALA A 39 8.34 -3.93 2.31
CA ALA A 39 8.42 -2.76 1.44
C ALA A 39 8.52 -1.45 2.24
N PRO A 40 9.58 -1.27 3.07
CA PRO A 40 9.74 -0.07 3.92
C PRO A 40 9.72 1.23 3.12
N VAL A 41 10.23 1.20 1.89
CA VAL A 41 10.29 2.36 0.99
C VAL A 41 8.92 2.75 0.46
N VAL A 42 7.96 1.81 0.34
CA VAL A 42 6.64 2.09 -0.24
C VAL A 42 5.80 2.97 0.66
N LEU A 43 5.95 2.84 1.98
CA LEU A 43 5.27 3.69 2.94
C LEU A 43 5.73 5.15 2.80
N SER A 44 7.05 5.37 2.73
CA SER A 44 7.63 6.69 2.46
C SER A 44 7.32 7.22 1.05
N MET A 45 7.11 6.34 0.07
CA MET A 45 6.69 6.73 -1.26
C MET A 45 5.22 7.16 -1.29
N ILE A 46 4.32 6.47 -0.59
CA ILE A 46 2.90 6.85 -0.47
C ILE A 46 2.74 8.24 0.16
N GLU A 47 3.57 8.58 1.13
CA GLU A 47 3.59 9.92 1.73
C GLU A 47 4.10 11.02 0.77
N ARG A 48 4.81 10.65 -0.30
CA ARG A 48 5.49 11.57 -1.24
C ARG A 48 5.02 11.46 -2.69
N VAL A 49 4.03 10.63 -2.97
CA VAL A 49 3.46 10.42 -4.30
C VAL A 49 2.22 11.32 -4.46
N GLU A 50 1.95 11.77 -5.68
CA GLU A 50 0.77 12.59 -5.93
C GLU A 50 -0.53 11.79 -5.72
N PRO A 51 -1.58 12.39 -5.13
CA PRO A 51 -2.87 11.73 -4.93
C PRO A 51 -3.45 11.13 -6.20
N LYS A 52 -3.28 11.81 -7.35
CA LYS A 52 -3.73 11.34 -8.67
C LYS A 52 -3.05 10.03 -9.10
N GLN A 53 -1.81 9.78 -8.69
CA GLN A 53 -1.15 8.51 -8.97
C GLN A 53 -1.66 7.39 -8.08
N LEU A 54 -2.01 7.70 -6.82
CA LEU A 54 -2.64 6.73 -5.92
C LEU A 54 -4.02 6.28 -6.44
N GLU A 55 -4.80 7.20 -7.00
CA GLU A 55 -6.11 6.90 -7.59
C GLU A 55 -6.02 5.91 -8.76
N LEU A 56 -4.96 5.97 -9.57
CA LEU A 56 -4.74 5.02 -10.68
C LEU A 56 -4.57 3.58 -10.15
N TYR A 57 -3.87 3.41 -9.04
CA TYR A 57 -3.64 2.09 -8.44
C TYR A 57 -4.83 1.60 -7.61
N ASN A 58 -5.66 2.52 -7.11
CA ASN A 58 -6.84 2.21 -6.29
C ASN A 58 -7.85 1.29 -7.00
N ASN A 59 -8.04 1.47 -8.31
CA ASN A 59 -8.98 0.66 -9.10
C ASN A 59 -8.36 -0.62 -9.68
N ALA A 60 -7.04 -0.63 -9.89
CA ALA A 60 -6.34 -1.75 -10.51
C ALA A 60 -5.82 -2.79 -9.51
N TYR A 61 -5.65 -2.40 -8.23
CA TYR A 61 -5.01 -3.22 -7.20
C TYR A 61 -5.82 -3.18 -5.88
N PRO A 62 -6.82 -4.09 -5.71
CA PRO A 62 -7.72 -4.09 -4.55
C PRO A 62 -7.05 -4.29 -3.19
N GLY A 63 -6.01 -5.14 -3.13
CA GLY A 63 -5.19 -5.35 -1.95
C GLY A 63 -4.38 -4.10 -1.63
N PHE A 64 -3.75 -3.49 -2.64
CA PHE A 64 -3.04 -2.21 -2.45
C PHE A 64 -3.98 -1.09 -1.99
N ARG A 65 -5.22 -1.04 -2.49
CA ARG A 65 -6.26 -0.13 -2.01
C ARG A 65 -6.57 -0.33 -0.52
N SER A 66 -6.73 -1.58 -0.09
CA SER A 66 -6.94 -1.90 1.33
C SER A 66 -5.79 -1.37 2.19
N TYR A 67 -4.56 -1.49 1.70
CA TYR A 67 -3.39 -0.92 2.37
C TYR A 67 -3.38 0.61 2.39
N LEU A 68 -3.68 1.28 1.28
CA LEU A 68 -3.82 2.74 1.27
C LEU A 68 -4.83 3.21 2.31
N ALA A 69 -5.97 2.52 2.43
CA ALA A 69 -6.97 2.83 3.43
C ALA A 69 -6.44 2.67 4.87
N LEU A 70 -5.61 1.66 5.12
CA LEU A 70 -4.99 1.42 6.44
C LEU A 70 -3.93 2.47 6.79
N VAL A 71 -3.06 2.84 5.85
CA VAL A 71 -1.99 3.83 6.07
C VAL A 71 -2.57 5.24 6.18
N LEU A 72 -3.48 5.63 5.30
CA LEU A 72 -4.08 6.97 5.31
C LEU A 72 -4.96 7.20 6.54
N ARG A 73 -5.66 6.17 7.05
CA ARG A 73 -6.38 6.27 8.34
C ARG A 73 -5.44 6.49 9.52
N LYS A 74 -4.24 5.92 9.49
CA LYS A 74 -3.28 6.01 10.61
C LYS A 74 -2.62 7.39 10.71
N ASN A 75 -2.54 8.13 9.60
CA ASN A 75 -1.90 9.45 9.54
C ASN A 75 -2.87 10.63 9.86
N TRP A 76 -4.15 10.36 10.16
CA TRP A 76 -5.18 11.37 10.46
C TRP A 76 -5.71 11.33 11.91
N ASN A 77 -5.12 10.51 12.77
CA ASN A 77 -5.33 10.49 14.23
C ASN A 77 -4.07 10.95 14.93
#